data_AF-A0A401X2Y4-F1
#
_entry.id   AF-A0A401X2Y4-F1
#
_cell.length_a   1.000
_cell.length_b   1.000
_cell.length_c   1.000
_cell.angle_alpha   90.00
_cell.angle_beta   90.00
_cell.angle_gamma   90.00
#
_symmetry.space_group_name_H-M   'P 1'
#
loop_
_entity.id
_entity.type
_entity.pdbx_description
1 polymer ?
#
loop_
_entity_poly.entity_id
_entity_poly.type
_entity_poly.pdbx_seq_one_letter_code
_entity_poly.pdbx_strand_id
1 'polypeptide(L)'
;MRNPRRVLNELELDDRSGRARILNNPQWVKAFRKMWLKGKKGWSLASILRRLRLEDVVLTRQLDDMIVAECPLASWVGETLEAPYRRLLKYQTSSSHNPSLHDEETTFFSSFPNPIKDDAAFFLHLMQAWDTDLRWETTFANRNAKTLRKLLFHKQTLPGFNDSGAHLANIGFYDGNLRALKIAQQEGLQQVSRMVHRLTELPAKFFGINAGLVRPGAQADLCIIDPVALEKWDPEKTYHFIHRSQFGCRQIVNRPDAVVRNVIIGGKMVWDNGIYSEDFGKTASGRVIRAKDHPLEQGKM
;
A
#
# COMPACT_ATOMS: atom_id res chain seq x y z
N MET A 1 -29.27 2.16 6.65
CA MET A 1 -28.21 3.11 7.07
C MET A 1 -27.07 3.00 6.08
N ARG A 2 -26.57 4.12 5.52
CA ARG A 2 -25.35 4.13 4.71
C ARG A 2 -24.17 3.62 5.56
N ASN A 3 -23.19 2.96 4.92
CA ASN A 3 -21.96 2.53 5.58
C ASN A 3 -21.28 3.76 6.24
N PRO A 4 -21.05 3.78 7.57
CA PRO A 4 -20.54 4.96 8.28
C PRO A 4 -19.26 5.54 7.69
N ARG A 5 -18.39 4.67 7.14
CA ARG A 5 -17.13 5.08 6.49
C ARG A 5 -17.36 5.87 5.19
N ARG A 6 -18.39 5.50 4.43
CA ARG A 6 -18.71 6.16 3.16
C ARG A 6 -19.05 7.65 3.37
N VAL A 7 -19.72 7.97 4.48
CA VAL A 7 -20.13 9.34 4.80
C VAL A 7 -18.92 10.25 5.03
N LEU A 8 -17.83 9.74 5.62
CA LEU A 8 -16.59 10.51 5.78
C LEU A 8 -15.86 10.71 4.45
N ASN A 9 -15.87 9.69 3.59
CA ASN A 9 -15.21 9.74 2.27
C ASN A 9 -16.00 10.53 1.21
N GLU A 10 -17.26 10.89 1.48
CA GLU A 10 -18.09 11.72 0.60
C GLU A 10 -17.71 13.21 0.68
N LEU A 11 -16.93 13.61 1.69
CA LEU A 11 -16.41 14.96 1.83
C LEU A 11 -15.06 15.12 1.13
N GLU A 12 -14.78 16.34 0.66
CA GLU A 12 -13.47 16.70 0.14
C GLU A 12 -12.37 16.48 1.19
N LEU A 13 -11.18 16.09 0.75
CA LEU A 13 -10.03 15.82 1.64
C LEU A 13 -9.70 17.00 2.55
N ASP A 14 -9.91 18.23 2.10
CA ASP A 14 -9.60 19.43 2.88
C ASP A 14 -10.76 19.89 3.79
N ASP A 15 -11.95 19.29 3.69
CA ASP A 15 -13.09 19.61 4.55
C ASP A 15 -13.00 18.93 5.94
N ARG A 16 -12.01 19.36 6.73
CA ARG A 16 -11.86 18.96 8.13
C ARG A 16 -13.10 19.32 8.97
N SER A 17 -13.73 20.45 8.67
CA SER A 17 -14.89 20.96 9.42
C SER A 17 -16.13 20.05 9.26
N GLY A 18 -16.39 19.57 8.04
CA GLY A 18 -17.45 18.63 7.72
C GLY A 18 -17.19 17.28 8.37
N ARG A 19 -15.96 16.77 8.28
CA ARG A 19 -15.59 15.51 8.95
C ARG A 19 -15.73 15.62 10.46
N ALA A 20 -15.28 16.71 11.08
CA ALA A 20 -15.45 16.96 12.51
C ALA A 20 -16.93 16.95 12.92
N ARG A 21 -17.83 17.56 12.14
CA ARG A 21 -19.29 17.49 12.40
C ARG A 21 -19.84 16.06 12.36
N ILE A 22 -19.38 15.25 11.40
CA ILE A 22 -19.79 13.83 11.29
C ILE A 22 -19.24 13.01 12.47
N LEU A 23 -17.95 13.16 12.76
CA LEU A 23 -17.24 12.42 13.81
C LEU A 23 -17.81 12.73 15.21
N ASN A 24 -18.36 13.93 15.42
CA ASN A 24 -19.01 14.32 16.67
C ASN A 24 -20.53 14.08 16.70
N ASN A 25 -21.14 13.57 15.62
CA ASN A 25 -22.57 13.28 15.59
C ASN A 25 -22.88 11.98 16.37
N PRO A 26 -23.73 12.01 17.43
CA PRO A 26 -24.02 10.84 18.25
C PRO A 26 -24.63 9.66 17.49
N GLN A 27 -25.47 9.92 16.48
CA GLN A 27 -26.07 8.87 15.65
C GLN A 27 -25.02 8.18 14.78
N TRP A 28 -24.11 8.96 14.18
CA TRP A 28 -23.02 8.42 13.38
C TRP A 28 -22.04 7.62 14.25
N VAL A 29 -21.65 8.15 15.41
CA VAL A 29 -20.78 7.45 16.38
C VAL A 29 -21.39 6.10 16.78
N LYS A 30 -22.69 6.05 17.08
CA LYS A 30 -23.40 4.81 17.40
C LYS A 30 -23.34 3.81 16.23
N ALA A 31 -23.55 4.28 14.99
CA ALA A 31 -23.50 3.44 13.80
C ALA A 31 -22.07 2.93 13.52
N PHE A 32 -21.06 3.79 13.65
CA PHE A 32 -19.65 3.43 13.51
C PHE A 32 -19.26 2.37 14.54
N ARG A 33 -19.58 2.56 15.82
CA ARG A 33 -19.28 1.59 16.89
C ARG A 33 -19.95 0.23 16.64
N LYS A 34 -21.22 0.23 16.20
CA LYS A 34 -21.93 -1.00 15.81
C LYS A 34 -21.19 -1.72 14.67
N MET A 35 -20.74 -0.99 13.66
CA MET A 35 -19.93 -1.53 12.57
C MET A 35 -18.58 -2.04 13.09
N TRP A 36 -17.86 -1.28 13.91
CA TRP A 36 -16.52 -1.62 14.40
C TRP A 36 -16.51 -2.87 15.29
N LEU A 37 -17.52 -3.03 16.14
CA LEU A 37 -17.62 -4.12 17.11
C LEU A 37 -18.29 -5.39 16.55
N LYS A 38 -18.89 -5.35 15.36
CA LYS A 38 -19.52 -6.53 14.72
C LYS A 38 -18.54 -7.71 14.67
N GLY A 39 -18.90 -8.85 15.27
CA GLY A 39 -18.06 -10.05 15.30
C GLY A 39 -16.90 -10.04 16.32
N LYS A 40 -16.74 -8.98 17.12
CA LYS A 40 -15.68 -8.91 18.14
C LYS A 40 -16.02 -9.61 19.46
N LYS A 41 -17.31 -9.78 19.79
CA LYS A 41 -17.77 -10.35 21.06
C LYS A 41 -18.68 -11.56 20.84
N GLY A 42 -18.60 -12.53 21.75
CA GLY A 42 -19.47 -13.71 21.80
C GLY A 42 -19.21 -14.77 20.73
N TRP A 43 -19.97 -15.86 20.79
CA TRP A 43 -20.04 -16.92 19.79
C TRP A 43 -21.19 -16.64 18.83
N SER A 44 -20.89 -16.04 17.68
CA SER A 44 -21.86 -15.78 16.60
C SER A 44 -21.24 -16.14 15.25
N LEU A 45 -22.05 -16.29 14.20
CA LEU A 45 -21.53 -16.49 12.84
C LEU A 45 -20.55 -15.39 12.44
N ALA A 46 -20.84 -14.13 12.79
CA ALA A 46 -19.93 -13.01 12.56
C ALA A 46 -18.60 -13.15 13.32
N SER A 47 -18.63 -13.68 14.54
CA SER A 47 -17.42 -13.95 15.34
C SER A 47 -16.59 -15.09 14.75
N ILE A 48 -17.24 -16.13 14.21
CA ILE A 48 -16.58 -17.26 13.53
C ILE A 48 -15.96 -16.78 12.22
N LEU A 49 -16.71 -16.08 11.37
CA LEU A 49 -16.21 -15.50 10.13
C LEU A 49 -15.03 -14.55 10.39
N ARG A 50 -15.09 -13.74 11.45
CA ARG A 50 -13.96 -12.89 11.88
C ARG A 50 -12.72 -13.69 12.26
N ARG A 51 -12.87 -14.73 13.09
CA ARG A 51 -11.74 -15.61 13.48
C ARG A 51 -11.12 -16.29 12.26
N LEU A 52 -11.92 -16.58 11.24
CA LEU A 52 -11.46 -17.14 9.96
C LEU A 52 -10.99 -16.07 8.95
N ARG A 53 -11.03 -14.77 9.30
CA ARG A 53 -10.74 -13.63 8.41
C ARG A 53 -11.58 -13.61 7.11
N LEU A 54 -12.82 -14.10 7.16
CA LEU A 54 -13.80 -14.15 6.06
C LEU A 54 -14.91 -13.09 6.23
N GLU A 55 -14.55 -11.92 6.75
CA GLU A 55 -15.52 -10.85 6.99
C GLU A 55 -15.93 -10.14 5.70
N ASP A 56 -17.14 -9.60 5.68
CA ASP A 56 -17.68 -8.76 4.61
C ASP A 56 -17.07 -7.34 4.57
N VAL A 57 -15.99 -7.12 5.33
CA VAL A 57 -15.33 -5.83 5.52
C VAL A 57 -13.88 -5.91 5.06
N VAL A 58 -13.55 -5.13 4.03
CA VAL A 58 -12.21 -5.11 3.42
C VAL A 58 -11.11 -4.59 4.36
N LEU A 59 -11.45 -3.65 5.26
CA LEU A 59 -10.50 -3.09 6.22
C LEU A 59 -10.54 -3.87 7.53
N THR A 60 -9.36 -4.23 8.04
CA THR A 60 -9.24 -4.79 9.38
C THR A 60 -9.78 -3.80 10.41
N ARG A 61 -10.26 -4.35 11.52
CA ARG A 61 -10.70 -3.58 12.69
C ARG A 61 -9.89 -3.98 13.91
N GLN A 62 -8.74 -4.63 13.72
CA GLN A 62 -7.87 -5.07 14.81
C GLN A 62 -6.70 -4.10 14.89
N LEU A 63 -6.46 -3.55 16.08
CA LEU A 63 -5.43 -2.52 16.27
C LEU A 63 -4.01 -3.08 16.06
N ASP A 64 -3.82 -4.39 16.25
CA ASP A 64 -2.55 -5.09 16.01
C ASP A 64 -2.25 -5.32 14.52
N ASP A 65 -3.26 -5.28 13.65
CA ASP A 65 -3.08 -5.31 12.19
C ASP A 65 -2.84 -3.91 11.58
N MET A 66 -2.82 -2.84 12.40
CA MET A 66 -2.74 -1.43 11.97
C MET A 66 -1.45 -0.77 12.45
N ILE A 67 -0.45 -0.64 11.57
CA ILE A 67 0.85 -0.03 11.88
C ILE A 67 0.77 1.47 11.65
N VAL A 68 1.10 2.30 12.64
CA VAL A 68 1.06 3.76 12.51
C VAL A 68 2.14 4.22 11.53
N ALA A 69 1.74 4.88 10.46
CA ALA A 69 2.63 5.43 9.45
C ALA A 69 2.93 6.91 9.73
N GLU A 70 1.91 7.68 10.10
CA GLU A 70 2.04 9.10 10.44
C GLU A 70 1.00 9.45 11.51
N CYS A 71 1.40 10.21 12.52
CA CYS A 71 0.48 10.87 13.45
C CYS A 71 1.21 12.01 14.18
N PRO A 72 0.47 12.90 14.88
CA PRO A 72 1.08 13.97 15.66
C PRO A 72 2.05 13.51 16.77
N LEU A 73 1.92 12.27 17.25
CA LEU A 73 2.83 11.68 18.25
C LEU A 73 3.89 10.82 17.56
N ALA A 74 5.07 11.40 17.33
CA ALA A 74 6.15 10.72 16.59
C ALA A 74 6.57 9.37 17.23
N SER A 75 6.43 9.22 18.54
CA SER A 75 6.74 7.99 19.28
C SER A 75 5.87 6.79 18.88
N TRP A 76 4.71 7.00 18.25
CA TRP A 76 3.83 5.92 17.83
C TRP A 76 4.19 5.38 16.44
N VAL A 77 4.93 6.13 15.63
CA VAL A 77 5.25 5.75 14.24
C VAL A 77 6.06 4.45 14.22
N GLY A 78 5.57 3.48 13.45
CA GLY A 78 6.14 2.12 13.36
C GLY A 78 5.58 1.13 14.39
N GLU A 79 4.85 1.59 15.41
CA GLU A 79 4.12 0.69 16.33
C GLU A 79 2.75 0.30 15.74
N THR A 80 2.19 -0.81 16.21
CA THR A 80 0.77 -1.09 15.96
C THR A 80 -0.10 -0.24 16.88
N LEU A 81 -1.30 0.15 16.46
CA LEU A 81 -2.25 0.93 17.28
C LEU A 81 -2.64 0.22 18.60
N GLU A 82 -2.38 -1.08 18.73
CA GLU A 82 -2.57 -1.85 19.95
C GLU A 82 -1.61 -1.41 21.07
N ALA A 83 -0.37 -1.03 20.73
CA ALA A 83 0.62 -0.60 21.70
C ALA A 83 0.20 0.67 22.48
N PRO A 84 -0.14 1.80 21.82
CA PRO A 84 -0.64 2.98 22.52
C PRO A 84 -1.99 2.74 23.21
N TYR A 85 -2.86 1.88 22.67
CA TYR A 85 -4.10 1.50 23.36
C TYR A 85 -3.82 0.81 24.70
N ARG A 86 -2.84 -0.10 24.76
CA ARG A 86 -2.42 -0.74 26.02
C ARG A 86 -1.76 0.24 26.98
N ARG A 87 -0.98 1.20 26.49
CA ARG A 87 -0.39 2.27 27.32
C ARG A 87 -1.49 3.16 27.93
N LEU A 88 -2.51 3.53 27.15
CA LEU A 88 -3.68 4.25 27.66
C LEU A 88 -4.41 3.48 28.77
N LEU A 89 -4.66 2.18 28.57
CA LEU A 89 -5.30 1.35 29.61
C LEU A 89 -4.48 1.33 30.91
N LYS A 90 -3.15 1.19 30.80
CA LYS A 90 -2.26 1.24 31.98
C LYS A 90 -2.31 2.61 32.67
N TYR A 91 -2.23 3.70 31.90
CA TYR A 91 -2.33 5.07 32.38
C TYR A 91 -3.63 5.32 33.17
N GLN A 92 -4.77 4.82 32.67
CA GLN A 92 -6.05 4.98 33.35
C GLN A 92 -6.19 4.15 34.64
N THR A 93 -5.42 3.07 34.78
CA THR A 93 -5.41 2.21 35.98
C THR A 93 -4.39 2.61 37.04
N SER A 94 -3.38 3.41 36.69
CA SER A 94 -2.35 3.87 37.63
C SER A 94 -2.86 4.98 38.54
N SER A 95 -2.92 4.72 39.85
CA SER A 95 -3.38 5.65 40.90
C SER A 95 -2.48 6.87 41.09
N SER A 96 -1.25 6.84 40.59
CA SER A 96 -0.28 7.93 40.61
C SER A 96 -0.18 8.53 39.22
N HIS A 97 -1.02 9.52 38.94
CA HIS A 97 -0.79 10.43 37.82
C HIS A 97 0.45 11.26 38.18
N ASN A 98 1.63 10.72 37.87
CA ASN A 98 2.85 11.50 37.86
C ASN A 98 3.08 11.87 36.40
N PRO A 99 2.40 12.90 35.87
CA PRO A 99 2.78 13.44 34.59
C PRO A 99 4.20 13.96 34.77
N SER A 100 5.19 13.22 34.28
CA SER A 100 6.38 13.91 33.84
C SER A 100 5.88 14.93 32.81
N LEU A 101 6.05 16.21 33.13
CA LEU A 101 5.60 17.40 32.37
C LEU A 101 6.21 17.50 30.95
N HIS A 102 6.67 16.39 30.37
CA HIS A 102 7.45 16.32 29.14
C HIS A 102 7.03 15.18 28.18
N ASP A 103 5.98 14.42 28.49
CA ASP A 103 5.51 13.37 27.57
C ASP A 103 4.21 13.78 26.88
N GLU A 104 4.31 14.15 25.60
CA GLU A 104 3.18 14.52 24.72
C GLU A 104 2.11 13.43 24.68
N GLU A 105 2.51 12.14 24.82
CA GLU A 105 1.58 11.01 24.87
C GLU A 105 0.70 11.07 26.13
N THR A 106 1.28 11.34 27.30
CA THR A 106 0.55 11.46 28.56
C THR A 106 -0.43 12.65 28.52
N THR A 107 -0.02 13.79 27.96
CA THR A 107 -0.93 14.92 27.72
C THR A 107 -2.09 14.52 26.81
N PHE A 108 -1.81 13.81 25.71
CA PHE A 108 -2.86 13.32 24.83
C PHE A 108 -3.79 12.31 25.51
N PHE A 109 -3.26 11.39 26.33
CA PHE A 109 -4.06 10.43 27.10
C PHE A 109 -5.03 11.10 28.08
N SER A 110 -4.68 12.26 28.63
CA SER A 110 -5.59 13.03 29.49
C SER A 110 -6.86 13.52 28.76
N SER A 111 -6.83 13.61 27.42
CA SER A 111 -7.99 14.01 26.63
C SER A 111 -9.04 12.89 26.45
N PHE A 112 -8.69 11.63 26.75
CA PHE A 112 -9.60 10.50 26.57
C PHE A 112 -10.60 10.39 27.74
N PRO A 113 -11.82 9.89 27.47
CA PRO A 113 -12.71 9.45 28.54
C PRO A 113 -12.03 8.40 29.43
N ASN A 114 -12.09 8.59 30.75
CA ASN A 114 -11.55 7.67 31.75
C ASN A 114 -12.68 7.13 32.66
N PRO A 115 -12.97 5.82 32.67
CA PRO A 115 -12.31 4.76 31.90
C PRO A 115 -12.75 4.71 30.44
N ILE A 116 -11.84 4.33 29.55
CA ILE A 116 -12.17 4.11 28.15
C ILE A 116 -12.96 2.81 27.99
N LYS A 117 -13.99 2.86 27.15
CA LYS A 117 -14.95 1.76 27.03
C LYS A 117 -14.42 0.54 26.27
N ASP A 118 -13.77 0.78 25.14
CA ASP A 118 -13.26 -0.25 24.22
C ASP A 118 -12.36 0.36 23.13
N ASP A 119 -11.74 -0.51 22.33
CA ASP A 119 -10.88 -0.13 21.19
C ASP A 119 -11.60 0.74 20.13
N ALA A 120 -12.93 0.65 20.04
CA ALA A 120 -13.72 1.48 19.13
C ALA A 120 -13.78 2.93 19.62
N ALA A 121 -13.90 3.14 20.95
CA ALA A 121 -13.82 4.47 21.55
C ALA A 121 -12.43 5.06 21.39
N PHE A 122 -11.38 4.24 21.57
CA PHE A 122 -10.00 4.64 21.33
C PHE A 122 -9.81 5.15 19.90
N PHE A 123 -10.14 4.31 18.91
CA PHE A 123 -9.96 4.65 17.51
C PHE A 123 -10.77 5.87 17.08
N LEU A 124 -12.01 6.00 17.56
CA LEU A 124 -12.84 7.18 17.30
C LEU A 124 -12.22 8.46 17.84
N HIS A 125 -11.65 8.42 19.05
CA HIS A 125 -10.98 9.57 19.64
C HIS A 125 -9.77 10.00 18.80
N LEU A 126 -8.99 9.05 18.28
CA LEU A 126 -7.89 9.36 17.37
C LEU A 126 -8.40 10.05 16.09
N MET A 127 -9.47 9.53 15.48
CA MET A 127 -10.07 10.16 14.30
C MET A 127 -10.59 11.57 14.58
N GLN A 128 -11.20 11.80 15.75
CA GLN A 128 -11.70 13.11 16.16
C GLN A 128 -10.57 14.11 16.42
N ALA A 129 -9.49 13.66 17.06
CA ALA A 129 -8.36 14.52 17.43
C ALA A 129 -7.45 14.84 16.24
N TRP A 130 -7.21 13.86 15.36
CA TRP A 130 -6.16 13.96 14.35
C TRP A 130 -6.69 13.96 12.91
N ASP A 131 -7.92 13.52 12.66
CA ASP A 131 -8.50 13.47 11.31
C ASP A 131 -7.54 12.88 10.26
N THR A 132 -7.12 13.65 9.24
CA THR A 132 -6.20 13.23 8.19
C THR A 132 -4.73 13.18 8.62
N ASP A 133 -4.41 13.68 9.82
CA ASP A 133 -3.05 13.64 10.37
C ASP A 133 -2.71 12.24 10.90
N LEU A 134 -3.70 11.38 11.15
CA LEU A 134 -3.49 9.96 11.42
C LEU A 134 -3.50 9.15 10.12
N ARG A 135 -2.39 8.45 9.86
CA ARG A 135 -2.25 7.47 8.79
C ARG A 135 -1.69 6.18 9.34
N TRP A 136 -2.18 5.06 8.82
CA TRP A 136 -1.71 3.73 9.19
C TRP A 136 -1.66 2.82 7.98
N GLU A 137 -0.87 1.78 8.10
CA GLU A 137 -0.70 0.71 7.13
C GLU A 137 -1.40 -0.56 7.61
N THR A 138 -1.95 -1.29 6.65
CA THR A 138 -2.54 -2.61 6.89
C THR A 138 -2.28 -3.49 5.68
N THR A 139 -1.60 -4.61 5.88
CA THR A 139 -1.53 -5.66 4.86
C THR A 139 -2.90 -6.31 4.78
N PHE A 140 -3.67 -6.13 3.69
CA PHE A 140 -5.00 -6.73 3.54
C PHE A 140 -5.05 -7.89 2.52
N ALA A 141 -4.07 -7.95 1.61
CA ALA A 141 -3.91 -9.01 0.62
C ALA A 141 -2.53 -9.65 0.71
N ASN A 142 -2.33 -10.81 0.09
CA ASN A 142 -1.03 -11.48 -0.06
C ASN A 142 -0.29 -11.83 1.26
N ARG A 143 -1.01 -11.90 2.39
CA ARG A 143 -0.47 -12.16 3.75
C ARG A 143 0.25 -13.50 3.91
N ASN A 144 -0.12 -14.50 3.12
CA ASN A 144 0.45 -15.84 3.22
C ASN A 144 1.45 -16.06 2.10
N ALA A 145 2.75 -16.07 2.43
CA ALA A 145 3.83 -16.21 1.46
C ALA A 145 3.73 -17.50 0.64
N LYS A 146 3.31 -18.62 1.24
CA LYS A 146 3.14 -19.90 0.54
C LYS A 146 2.03 -19.83 -0.50
N THR A 147 0.87 -19.27 -0.14
CA THR A 147 -0.25 -19.07 -1.06
C THR A 147 0.08 -18.07 -2.15
N LEU A 148 0.72 -16.95 -1.79
CA LEU A 148 1.20 -15.94 -2.73
C LEU A 148 2.10 -16.59 -3.78
N ARG A 149 3.13 -17.33 -3.36
CA ARG A 149 4.05 -18.05 -4.26
C ARG A 149 3.30 -19.02 -5.17
N LYS A 150 2.41 -19.83 -4.61
CA LYS A 150 1.59 -20.77 -5.39
C LYS A 150 0.81 -20.06 -6.50
N LEU A 151 0.14 -18.95 -6.18
CA LEU A 151 -0.68 -18.19 -7.13
C LEU A 151 0.18 -17.44 -8.14
N LEU A 152 1.24 -16.77 -7.69
CA LEU A 152 2.16 -16.00 -8.53
C LEU A 152 2.75 -16.85 -9.67
N PHE A 153 3.10 -18.10 -9.37
CA PHE A 153 3.65 -19.05 -10.34
C PHE A 153 2.61 -19.99 -10.97
N HIS A 154 1.32 -19.78 -10.72
CA HIS A 154 0.25 -20.58 -11.29
C HIS A 154 0.11 -20.33 -12.79
N LYS A 155 -0.13 -21.39 -13.57
CA LYS A 155 -0.23 -21.30 -15.05
C LYS A 155 -1.36 -20.39 -15.52
N GLN A 156 -2.44 -20.30 -14.73
CA GLN A 156 -3.62 -19.46 -15.04
C GLN A 156 -3.53 -18.04 -14.48
N THR A 157 -2.41 -17.67 -13.86
CA THR A 157 -2.17 -16.31 -13.39
C THR A 157 -1.25 -15.60 -14.37
N LEU A 158 -1.56 -14.37 -14.74
CA LEU A 158 -0.69 -13.48 -15.50
C LEU A 158 -0.17 -12.39 -14.55
N PRO A 159 1.08 -12.48 -14.05
CA PRO A 159 1.64 -11.43 -13.20
C PRO A 159 1.97 -10.20 -14.04
N GLY A 160 2.02 -9.02 -13.40
CA GLY A 160 2.46 -7.78 -14.04
C GLY A 160 1.43 -6.66 -14.06
N PHE A 161 0.15 -6.95 -13.83
CA PHE A 161 -0.87 -5.94 -13.59
C PHE A 161 -0.92 -5.58 -12.10
N ASN A 162 -0.24 -4.50 -11.74
CA ASN A 162 -0.10 -4.10 -10.33
C ASN A 162 -1.18 -3.11 -9.85
N ASP A 163 -2.11 -2.70 -10.70
CA ASP A 163 -3.16 -1.70 -10.40
C ASP A 163 -2.61 -0.43 -9.70
N SER A 164 -1.38 -0.05 -10.08
CA SER A 164 -0.70 1.10 -9.53
C SER A 164 -1.12 2.38 -10.26
N GLY A 165 -1.22 3.49 -9.52
CA GLY A 165 -1.48 4.81 -10.11
C GLY A 165 -2.91 5.36 -9.94
N ALA A 166 -3.92 4.53 -9.67
CA ALA A 166 -5.30 5.02 -9.43
C ALA A 166 -5.49 5.62 -8.02
N HIS A 167 -4.68 5.18 -7.06
CA HIS A 167 -4.78 5.53 -5.64
C HIS A 167 -3.49 6.14 -5.11
N LEU A 168 -2.95 7.14 -5.83
CA LEU A 168 -1.63 7.74 -5.61
C LEU A 168 -1.29 8.06 -4.15
N ALA A 169 -2.27 8.51 -3.37
CA ALA A 169 -2.06 8.92 -1.98
C ALA A 169 -2.11 7.77 -0.96
N ASN A 170 -2.68 6.61 -1.31
CA ASN A 170 -2.95 5.52 -0.35
C ASN A 170 -2.37 4.16 -0.74
N ILE A 171 -2.02 3.95 -2.01
CA ILE A 171 -1.51 2.67 -2.53
C ILE A 171 -0.35 2.91 -3.48
N GLY A 172 0.79 2.23 -3.22
CA GLY A 172 1.99 2.27 -4.05
C GLY A 172 2.46 0.87 -4.46
N PHE A 173 1.75 0.24 -5.39
CA PHE A 173 2.09 -1.11 -5.90
C PHE A 173 3.10 -1.09 -7.07
N TYR A 174 3.97 -0.07 -7.15
CA TYR A 174 4.85 0.09 -8.34
C TYR A 174 5.95 -0.97 -8.42
N ASP A 175 6.31 -1.57 -7.28
CA ASP A 175 7.40 -2.52 -7.14
C ASP A 175 6.98 -4.00 -7.30
N GLY A 176 5.72 -4.28 -7.63
CA GLY A 176 5.18 -5.64 -7.71
C GLY A 176 5.97 -6.58 -8.63
N ASN A 177 6.50 -6.06 -9.74
CA ASN A 177 7.32 -6.84 -10.68
C ASN A 177 8.70 -7.18 -10.08
N LEU A 178 9.32 -6.26 -9.34
CA LEU A 178 10.58 -6.51 -8.65
C LEU A 178 10.38 -7.50 -7.50
N ARG A 179 9.28 -7.37 -6.75
CA ARG A 179 8.91 -8.35 -5.71
C ARG A 179 8.74 -9.74 -6.30
N ALA A 180 8.10 -9.86 -7.47
CA ALA A 180 7.93 -11.13 -8.16
C ALA A 180 9.28 -11.76 -8.58
N LEU A 181 10.22 -10.96 -9.09
CA LEU A 181 11.58 -11.41 -9.42
C LEU A 181 12.37 -11.81 -8.17
N LYS A 182 12.28 -11.05 -7.09
CA LYS A 182 12.92 -11.39 -5.80
C LYS A 182 12.43 -12.73 -5.26
N ILE A 183 11.11 -12.98 -5.32
CA ILE A 183 10.52 -14.27 -4.92
C ILE A 183 11.02 -15.40 -5.83
N ALA A 184 11.12 -15.17 -7.14
CA ALA A 184 11.65 -16.15 -8.08
C ALA A 184 13.13 -16.45 -7.83
N GLN A 185 13.93 -15.44 -7.44
CA GLN A 185 15.36 -15.59 -7.13
C GLN A 185 15.59 -16.58 -5.98
N GLN A 186 14.69 -16.63 -5.00
CA GLN A 186 14.75 -17.62 -3.90
C GLN A 186 14.56 -19.07 -4.35
N GLU A 187 14.06 -19.31 -5.57
CA GLU A 187 13.88 -20.64 -6.17
C GLU A 187 14.95 -20.97 -7.23
N GLY A 188 15.92 -20.07 -7.44
CA GLY A 188 17.03 -20.26 -8.37
C GLY A 188 16.81 -19.72 -9.78
N LEU A 189 17.87 -19.77 -10.58
CA LEU A 189 17.97 -19.10 -11.89
C LEU A 189 16.88 -19.54 -12.89
N GLN A 190 16.52 -20.83 -12.88
CA GLN A 190 15.46 -21.34 -13.75
C GLN A 190 14.11 -20.66 -13.47
N GLN A 191 13.79 -20.42 -12.20
CA GLN A 191 12.56 -19.75 -11.82
C GLN A 191 12.61 -18.26 -12.15
N VAL A 192 13.77 -17.61 -12.02
CA VAL A 192 13.97 -16.23 -12.47
C VAL A 192 13.71 -16.11 -13.97
N SER A 193 14.28 -16.99 -14.80
CA SER A 193 14.03 -17.02 -16.25
C SER A 193 12.54 -17.18 -16.57
N ARG A 194 11.85 -18.09 -15.86
CA ARG A 194 10.40 -18.26 -15.97
C ARG A 194 9.64 -16.98 -15.58
N MET A 195 10.06 -16.28 -14.53
CA MET A 195 9.42 -15.04 -14.10
C MET A 195 9.64 -13.90 -15.11
N VAL A 196 10.85 -13.78 -15.68
CA VAL A 196 11.12 -12.81 -16.77
C VAL A 196 10.17 -13.05 -17.94
N HIS A 197 10.07 -14.29 -18.45
CA HIS A 197 9.11 -14.63 -19.50
C HIS A 197 7.66 -14.26 -19.12
N ARG A 198 7.26 -14.49 -17.86
CA ARG A 198 5.91 -14.18 -17.37
C ARG A 198 5.63 -12.70 -17.21
N LEU A 199 6.66 -11.86 -17.06
CA LEU A 199 6.55 -10.41 -16.95
C LEU A 199 6.74 -9.69 -18.30
N THR A 200 7.29 -10.37 -19.32
CA THR A 200 7.62 -9.74 -20.62
C THR A 200 6.90 -10.41 -21.80
N GLU A 201 7.36 -11.58 -22.24
CA GLU A 201 6.88 -12.21 -23.48
C GLU A 201 5.46 -12.77 -23.33
N LEU A 202 5.13 -13.36 -22.19
CA LEU A 202 3.80 -13.93 -21.95
C LEU A 202 2.68 -12.88 -22.05
N PRO A 203 2.73 -11.72 -21.35
CA PRO A 203 1.73 -10.68 -21.53
C PRO A 203 1.75 -10.12 -22.95
N ALA A 204 2.92 -9.94 -23.59
CA ALA A 204 3.00 -9.48 -24.97
C ALA A 204 2.29 -10.43 -25.95
N LYS A 205 2.45 -11.75 -25.78
CA LYS A 205 1.72 -12.77 -26.54
C LYS A 205 0.23 -12.74 -26.26
N PHE A 206 -0.16 -12.61 -25.00
CA PHE A 206 -1.57 -12.55 -24.58
C PHE A 206 -2.31 -11.36 -25.19
N PHE A 207 -1.69 -10.17 -25.16
CA PHE A 207 -2.25 -8.96 -25.77
C PHE A 207 -2.01 -8.86 -27.28
N GLY A 208 -1.22 -9.77 -27.85
CA GLY A 208 -0.94 -9.81 -29.29
C GLY A 208 -0.16 -8.60 -29.77
N ILE A 209 0.95 -8.24 -29.11
CA ILE A 209 1.80 -7.10 -29.44
C ILE A 209 3.27 -7.49 -29.69
N ASN A 210 3.98 -6.72 -30.51
CA ASN A 210 5.39 -6.94 -30.85
C ASN A 210 6.32 -6.29 -29.81
N ALA A 211 6.38 -6.91 -28.61
CA ALA A 211 7.20 -6.45 -27.48
C ALA A 211 7.60 -7.64 -26.56
N GLY A 212 8.39 -7.36 -25.52
CA GLY A 212 8.64 -8.30 -24.41
C GLY A 212 9.71 -9.37 -24.67
N LEU A 213 10.44 -9.29 -25.78
CA LEU A 213 11.51 -10.20 -26.16
C LEU A 213 12.82 -9.44 -26.40
N VAL A 214 13.94 -10.04 -26.00
CA VAL A 214 15.28 -9.56 -26.31
C VAL A 214 15.86 -10.42 -27.43
N ARG A 215 15.85 -9.88 -28.65
CA ARG A 215 16.42 -10.51 -29.86
C ARG A 215 16.74 -9.46 -30.92
N PRO A 216 17.62 -9.76 -31.89
CA PRO A 216 17.85 -8.87 -33.02
C PRO A 216 16.55 -8.48 -33.74
N GLY A 217 16.40 -7.19 -34.05
CA GLY A 217 15.21 -6.64 -34.71
C GLY A 217 14.05 -6.29 -33.78
N ALA A 218 14.08 -6.71 -32.51
CA ALA A 218 13.05 -6.35 -31.54
C ALA A 218 13.22 -4.92 -31.03
N GLN A 219 12.11 -4.32 -30.58
CA GLN A 219 12.13 -3.03 -29.90
C GLN A 219 13.04 -3.11 -28.67
N ALA A 220 13.96 -2.14 -28.54
CA ALA A 220 14.91 -2.07 -27.44
C ALA A 220 14.27 -1.50 -26.16
N ASP A 221 13.33 -2.27 -25.60
CA ASP A 221 12.76 -2.03 -24.26
C ASP A 221 13.48 -2.92 -23.26
N LEU A 222 14.36 -2.34 -22.45
CA LEU A 222 15.24 -3.07 -21.55
C LEU A 222 15.18 -2.50 -20.14
N CYS A 223 15.23 -3.39 -19.15
CA CYS A 223 15.38 -3.06 -17.74
C CYS A 223 16.55 -3.86 -17.17
N ILE A 224 17.62 -3.16 -16.79
CA ILE A 224 18.81 -3.78 -16.22
C ILE A 224 18.66 -3.80 -14.69
N ILE A 225 18.65 -5.01 -14.13
CA ILE A 225 18.45 -5.25 -12.71
C ILE A 225 19.74 -5.83 -12.12
N ASP A 226 20.18 -5.28 -11.00
CA ASP A 226 21.28 -5.84 -10.22
C ASP A 226 20.76 -6.99 -9.33
N PRO A 227 21.16 -8.25 -9.60
CA PRO A 227 20.63 -9.39 -8.87
C PRO A 227 21.09 -9.43 -7.40
N VAL A 228 22.26 -8.88 -7.08
CA VAL A 228 22.78 -8.84 -5.70
C VAL A 228 22.03 -7.78 -4.90
N ALA A 229 21.76 -6.62 -5.50
CA ALA A 229 20.92 -5.61 -4.89
C ALA A 229 19.48 -6.10 -4.69
N LEU A 230 18.90 -6.79 -5.68
CA LEU A 230 17.55 -7.37 -5.59
C LEU A 230 17.43 -8.38 -4.43
N GLU A 231 18.46 -9.20 -4.22
CA GLU A 231 18.49 -10.17 -3.11
C GLU A 231 18.49 -9.49 -1.74
N LYS A 232 19.25 -8.40 -1.59
CA LYS A 232 19.38 -7.64 -0.33
C LYS A 232 18.25 -6.64 -0.08
N TRP A 233 17.55 -6.22 -1.13
CA TRP A 233 16.50 -5.22 -1.06
C TRP A 233 15.37 -5.64 -0.10
N ASP A 234 15.02 -4.78 0.85
CA ASP A 234 13.86 -4.93 1.73
C ASP A 234 12.72 -4.05 1.20
N PRO A 235 11.70 -4.64 0.55
CA PRO A 235 10.64 -3.88 -0.08
C PRO A 235 9.85 -3.00 0.88
N GLU A 236 9.67 -3.43 2.13
CA GLU A 236 8.85 -2.71 3.11
C GLU A 236 9.53 -1.42 3.61
N LYS A 237 10.85 -1.30 3.42
CA LYS A 237 11.62 -0.10 3.77
C LYS A 237 11.77 0.91 2.63
N THR A 238 11.19 0.61 1.47
CA THR A 238 11.34 1.47 0.27
C THR A 238 10.08 2.22 -0.09
N TYR A 239 9.12 2.28 0.82
CA TYR A 239 7.92 3.07 0.69
C TYR A 239 8.19 4.51 1.15
N HIS A 240 7.90 5.49 0.29
CA HIS A 240 8.09 6.91 0.61
C HIS A 240 6.92 7.76 0.14
N PHE A 241 6.68 8.86 0.84
CA PHE A 241 5.82 9.92 0.36
C PHE A 241 6.64 11.01 -0.33
N ILE A 242 6.15 11.46 -1.46
CA ILE A 242 6.66 12.65 -2.15
C ILE A 242 5.50 13.59 -2.43
N HIS A 243 5.77 14.89 -2.46
CA HIS A 243 4.80 15.85 -2.97
C HIS A 243 4.90 15.93 -4.49
N ARG A 244 3.75 15.91 -5.18
CA ARG A 244 3.65 16.11 -6.62
C ARG A 244 2.97 17.45 -6.89
N SER A 245 3.77 18.47 -7.16
CA SER A 245 3.27 19.82 -7.43
C SER A 245 2.30 19.85 -8.61
N GLN A 246 2.51 19.02 -9.63
CA GLN A 246 1.62 18.91 -10.80
C GLN A 246 0.18 18.49 -10.45
N PHE A 247 0.01 17.77 -9.33
CA PHE A 247 -1.28 17.26 -8.88
C PHE A 247 -1.75 17.91 -7.57
N GLY A 248 -0.94 18.81 -6.99
CA GLY A 248 -1.21 19.41 -5.69
C GLY A 248 -1.36 18.41 -4.54
N CYS A 249 -0.84 17.17 -4.68
CA CYS A 249 -1.11 16.09 -3.74
C CYS A 249 0.15 15.31 -3.36
N ARG A 250 0.06 14.59 -2.24
CA ARG A 250 1.08 13.62 -1.84
C ARG A 250 0.88 12.31 -2.60
N GLN A 251 1.96 11.75 -3.10
CA GLN A 251 2.00 10.45 -3.76
C GLN A 251 2.91 9.51 -2.98
N ILE A 252 2.46 8.27 -2.84
CA ILE A 252 3.29 7.14 -2.42
C ILE A 252 4.11 6.66 -3.60
N VAL A 253 5.38 6.40 -3.35
CA VAL A 253 6.30 5.82 -4.33
C VAL A 253 7.15 4.74 -3.68
N ASN A 254 7.63 3.79 -4.50
CA ASN A 254 8.68 2.86 -4.11
C ASN A 254 10.05 3.39 -4.56
N ARG A 255 11.08 3.25 -3.73
CA ARG A 255 12.49 3.59 -4.03
C ARG A 255 13.40 2.38 -3.81
N PRO A 256 13.37 1.39 -4.72
CA PRO A 256 14.26 0.24 -4.67
C PRO A 256 15.66 0.65 -5.17
N ASP A 257 16.37 1.44 -4.35
CA ASP A 257 17.66 2.03 -4.72
C ASP A 257 18.67 0.94 -5.12
N ALA A 258 19.46 1.23 -6.16
CA ALA A 258 20.43 0.34 -6.79
C ALA A 258 19.89 -0.98 -7.39
N VAL A 259 18.62 -1.35 -7.19
CA VAL A 259 18.03 -2.56 -7.78
C VAL A 259 17.88 -2.41 -9.29
N VAL A 260 17.29 -1.30 -9.75
CA VAL A 260 17.14 -0.99 -11.18
C VAL A 260 18.25 -0.05 -11.60
N ARG A 261 19.19 -0.56 -12.38
CA ARG A 261 20.37 0.16 -12.89
C ARG A 261 20.02 1.03 -14.07
N ASN A 262 19.33 0.46 -15.06
CA ASN A 262 19.00 1.16 -16.29
C ASN A 262 17.60 0.82 -16.76
N VAL A 263 16.92 1.80 -17.34
CA VAL A 263 15.68 1.60 -18.09
C VAL A 263 15.85 2.24 -19.46
N ILE A 264 15.57 1.47 -20.50
CA ILE A 264 15.68 1.86 -21.90
C ILE A 264 14.31 1.63 -22.53
N ILE A 265 13.78 2.63 -23.23
CA ILE A 265 12.50 2.56 -23.93
C ILE A 265 12.74 2.90 -25.40
N GLY A 266 12.43 1.97 -26.30
CA GLY A 266 12.64 2.15 -27.73
C GLY A 266 14.09 2.51 -28.11
N GLY A 267 15.07 2.01 -27.35
CA GLY A 267 16.49 2.31 -27.55
C GLY A 267 16.98 3.61 -26.90
N LYS A 268 16.11 4.41 -26.28
CA LYS A 268 16.50 5.61 -25.54
C LYS A 268 16.67 5.29 -24.06
N MET A 269 17.83 5.63 -23.50
CA MET A 269 18.06 5.55 -22.05
C MET A 269 17.17 6.57 -21.34
N VAL A 270 16.28 6.14 -20.46
CA VAL A 270 15.39 7.03 -19.69
C VAL A 270 15.74 7.10 -18.21
N TRP A 271 16.45 6.10 -17.71
CA TRP A 271 16.93 6.00 -16.34
C TRP A 271 18.33 5.39 -16.32
N ASP A 272 19.24 6.03 -15.60
CA ASP A 272 20.61 5.55 -15.40
C ASP A 272 21.03 5.80 -13.95
N ASN A 273 21.22 4.72 -13.19
CA ASN A 273 21.78 4.69 -11.84
C ASN A 273 21.23 5.75 -10.88
N GLY A 274 19.90 5.90 -10.82
CA GLY A 274 19.27 6.86 -9.89
C GLY A 274 18.81 8.16 -10.54
N ILE A 275 19.17 8.40 -11.80
CA ILE A 275 18.98 9.67 -12.49
C ILE A 275 18.12 9.46 -13.73
N TYR A 276 17.11 10.31 -13.91
CA TYR A 276 16.36 10.37 -15.16
C TYR A 276 17.18 11.07 -16.24
N SER A 277 17.10 10.60 -17.49
CA SER A 277 17.69 11.31 -18.63
C SER A 277 17.12 12.73 -18.74
N GLU A 278 17.90 13.68 -19.25
CA GLU A 278 17.47 15.08 -19.38
C GLU A 278 16.17 15.25 -20.18
N ASP A 279 15.95 14.40 -21.19
CA ASP A 279 14.77 14.42 -22.06
C ASP A 279 13.54 13.72 -21.47
N PHE A 280 13.67 13.07 -20.31
CA PHE A 280 12.58 12.31 -19.69
C PHE A 280 11.42 13.24 -19.33
N GLY A 281 10.23 12.93 -19.83
CA GLY A 281 9.03 13.76 -19.66
C GLY A 281 8.97 15.01 -20.53
N LYS A 282 10.03 15.32 -21.30
CA LYS A 282 10.06 16.42 -22.28
C LYS A 282 9.77 15.92 -23.70
N THR A 283 10.26 14.73 -24.04
CA THR A 283 10.01 14.10 -25.34
C THR A 283 9.48 12.68 -25.19
N ALA A 284 8.73 12.21 -26.18
CA ALA A 284 8.24 10.84 -26.20
C ALA A 284 9.41 9.86 -26.34
N SER A 285 9.57 9.00 -25.33
CA SER A 285 10.48 7.86 -25.38
C SER A 285 9.81 6.59 -25.89
N GLY A 286 8.50 6.44 -25.62
CA GLY A 286 7.69 5.34 -26.11
C GLY A 286 6.87 5.69 -27.36
N ARG A 287 6.12 4.70 -27.84
CA ARG A 287 5.16 4.82 -28.93
C ARG A 287 3.88 4.07 -28.61
N VAL A 288 2.80 4.38 -29.33
CA VAL A 288 1.61 3.52 -29.32
C VAL A 288 1.99 2.17 -29.94
N ILE A 289 1.79 1.11 -29.17
CA ILE A 289 1.96 -0.28 -29.62
C ILE A 289 0.60 -0.74 -30.14
N ARG A 290 0.54 -1.07 -31.43
CA ARG A 290 -0.68 -1.61 -32.04
C ARG A 290 -0.67 -3.13 -31.97
N ALA A 291 -1.82 -3.74 -32.26
CA ALA A 291 -1.89 -5.19 -32.42
C ALA A 291 -0.87 -5.66 -33.46
N LYS A 292 -0.27 -6.83 -33.23
CA LYS A 292 0.83 -7.40 -34.02
C LYS A 292 0.51 -7.56 -35.51
N ASP A 293 -0.77 -7.73 -35.84
CA ASP A 293 -1.29 -7.92 -37.20
C ASP A 293 -1.61 -6.58 -37.90
N HIS A 294 -1.50 -5.47 -37.18
CA HIS A 294 -1.71 -4.14 -37.74
C HIS A 294 -0.64 -3.83 -38.82
N PRO A 295 -1.01 -3.21 -39.97
CA PRO A 295 -0.07 -2.93 -41.07
C PRO A 295 1.21 -2.20 -40.65
N LEU A 296 1.11 -1.23 -39.72
CA LEU A 296 2.26 -0.48 -39.19
C LEU A 296 3.17 -1.25 -38.21
N GLU A 297 2.77 -2.47 -37.81
CA GLU A 297 3.58 -3.39 -37.00
C GLU A 297 4.16 -4.52 -37.86
N GLN A 298 3.73 -4.66 -39.12
CA GLN A 298 4.31 -5.64 -40.04
C GLN A 298 5.78 -5.30 -40.28
N GLY A 299 6.66 -6.28 -40.08
CA GLY A 299 8.11 -6.12 -40.16
C GLY A 299 8.78 -5.61 -38.87
N LYS A 300 8.01 -5.20 -37.86
CA LYS A 300 8.52 -4.98 -36.49
C LYS A 300 8.36 -6.28 -35.73
N MET A 301 9.47 -6.87 -35.31
CA MET A 301 9.51 -8.18 -34.66
C MET A 301 9.69 -8.08 -33.15
#